data_AF-A0A0W0TSN8-F1
#
_entry.id   AF-A0A0W0TSN8-F1
#
_cell.length_a   1.000
_cell.length_b   1.000
_cell.length_c   1.000
_cell.angle_alpha   90.00
_cell.angle_beta   90.00
_cell.angle_gamma   90.00
#
_symmetry.space_group_name_H-M   'P 1'
#
loop_
_entity.id
_entity.type
_entity.pdbx_description
1 polymer ?
#
loop_
_entity_poly.entity_id
_entity_poly.type
_entity_poly.pdbx_seq_one_letter_code
_entity_poly.pdbx_strand_id
1 'polypeptide(L)'
;MSNVIVYLFDLDACLWRASIKKASRFNAEDRKNHVLSTNKTLLDRLKAEALEFDRRYSTIFSARQAYFTDLDNKTRSNPVSATEIVPYVSEYLGTEMVTFLMADIQGDLPHGTSFERIVQAYEGQYTGDHYMWEMDREKVTILYAQMHKFANEHPGDDITLKIFDDNKEVINPLHDFFTTFPHLIPTNVTLEITRYYEPWRTPKTPIERAKTPVKGTGLPNPEY
;
A
#
# COMPACT_ATOMS: atom_id res chain seq x y z
N MET A 1 -14.55 18.96 -10.98
CA MET A 1 -13.33 18.17 -11.05
C MET A 1 -12.71 18.27 -9.68
N SER A 2 -12.80 17.20 -8.90
CA SER A 2 -12.22 17.14 -7.57
C SER A 2 -10.82 16.54 -7.65
N ASN A 3 -10.01 16.80 -6.63
CA ASN A 3 -8.69 16.22 -6.50
C ASN A 3 -8.74 15.05 -5.52
N VAL A 4 -8.23 13.90 -5.94
CA VAL A 4 -8.15 12.69 -5.14
C VAL A 4 -6.69 12.35 -4.88
N ILE A 5 -6.34 12.04 -3.64
CA ILE A 5 -5.03 11.46 -3.30
C ILE A 5 -5.18 10.04 -2.77
N VAL A 6 -4.30 9.16 -3.23
CA VAL A 6 -4.26 7.76 -2.81
C VAL A 6 -2.84 7.42 -2.37
N TYR A 7 -2.69 6.94 -1.13
CA TYR A 7 -1.40 6.48 -0.61
C TYR A 7 -1.31 4.96 -0.56
N LEU A 8 -0.29 4.41 -1.19
CA LEU A 8 -0.03 2.98 -1.28
C LEU A 8 1.25 2.65 -0.50
N PHE A 9 1.13 1.84 0.55
CA PHE A 9 2.25 1.56 1.44
C PHE A 9 2.71 0.12 1.38
N ASP A 10 3.98 -0.09 1.08
CA ASP A 10 4.65 -1.34 1.42
C ASP A 10 4.84 -1.47 2.95
N LEU A 11 4.95 -2.71 3.42
CA LEU A 11 5.07 -3.00 4.84
C LEU A 11 6.51 -3.30 5.24
N ASP A 12 7.12 -4.34 4.66
CA ASP A 12 8.37 -4.92 5.14
C ASP A 12 9.56 -4.00 4.84
N ALA A 13 10.28 -3.57 5.87
CA ALA A 13 11.39 -2.61 5.78
C ALA A 13 11.01 -1.18 5.29
N CYS A 14 9.76 -0.98 4.86
CA CYS A 14 9.15 0.32 4.56
C CYS A 14 8.46 0.93 5.81
N LEU A 15 7.16 0.65 6.01
CA LEU A 15 6.42 1.10 7.20
C LEU A 15 6.85 0.37 8.46
N TRP A 16 7.12 -0.93 8.38
CA TRP A 16 7.51 -1.76 9.51
C TRP A 16 8.96 -2.20 9.41
N ARG A 17 9.77 -1.77 10.38
CA ARG A 17 11.22 -1.98 10.37
C ARG A 17 11.60 -3.03 11.41
N ALA A 18 12.13 -4.16 10.95
CA ALA A 18 12.52 -5.32 11.77
C ALA A 18 13.70 -5.09 12.72
N SER A 19 14.15 -3.84 12.92
CA SER A 19 15.24 -3.52 13.86
C SER A 19 14.86 -3.81 15.33
N ILE A 20 13.60 -4.10 15.62
CA ILE A 20 13.15 -4.48 16.95
C ILE A 20 13.18 -6.01 17.13
N LYS A 21 14.24 -6.51 17.78
CA LYS A 21 14.30 -7.86 18.40
C LYS A 21 13.17 -8.17 19.41
N LYS A 22 12.24 -7.24 19.63
CA LYS A 22 11.14 -7.30 20.62
C LYS A 22 9.75 -7.14 20.00
N ALA A 23 9.62 -7.03 18.66
CA ALA A 23 8.33 -6.81 18.01
C ALA A 23 7.30 -7.93 18.33
N SER A 24 7.76 -9.16 18.59
CA SER A 24 6.91 -10.28 19.04
C SER A 24 6.31 -10.10 20.43
N ARG A 25 6.75 -9.10 21.21
CA ARG A 25 6.21 -8.78 22.54
C ARG A 25 5.27 -7.59 22.53
N PHE A 26 5.11 -6.92 21.40
CA PHE A 26 4.25 -5.75 21.29
C PHE A 26 2.79 -6.20 21.30
N ASN A 27 1.96 -5.56 22.12
CA ASN A 27 0.52 -5.63 21.95
C ASN A 27 0.07 -4.74 20.76
N ALA A 28 -1.22 -4.69 20.45
CA ALA A 28 -1.75 -3.88 19.34
C ALA A 28 -1.40 -2.39 19.48
N GLU A 29 -1.54 -1.84 20.69
CA GLU A 29 -1.25 -0.43 20.97
C GLU A 29 0.26 -0.12 20.84
N ASP A 30 1.13 -1.02 21.30
CA ASP A 30 2.58 -0.91 21.12
C ASP A 30 2.95 -0.91 19.63
N ARG A 31 2.30 -1.76 18.81
CA ARG A 31 2.51 -1.81 17.35
C ARG A 31 2.04 -0.53 16.67
N LYS A 32 0.86 -0.02 17.03
CA LYS A 32 0.34 1.28 16.55
C LYS A 32 1.30 2.41 16.88
N ASN A 33 1.68 2.56 18.16
CA ASN A 33 2.62 3.59 18.58
C ASN A 33 3.98 3.46 17.90
N HIS A 34 4.45 2.23 17.69
CA HIS A 34 5.70 1.99 16.99
C HIS A 34 5.68 2.46 15.53
N VAL A 35 4.68 2.03 14.73
CA VAL A 35 4.62 2.42 13.31
C VAL A 35 4.44 3.93 13.17
N LEU A 36 3.64 4.56 14.03
CA LEU A 36 3.41 6.00 13.95
C LEU A 36 4.64 6.81 14.36
N SER A 37 5.34 6.41 15.44
CA SER A 37 6.51 7.14 15.93
C SER A 37 7.74 6.99 15.01
N THR A 38 7.95 5.81 14.43
CA THR A 38 9.09 5.58 13.53
C THR A 38 8.95 6.25 12.18
N ASN A 39 7.71 6.42 11.70
CA ASN A 39 7.43 7.06 10.42
C ASN A 39 6.92 8.50 10.59
N LYS A 40 6.98 9.07 11.80
CA LYS A 40 6.28 10.31 12.17
C LYS A 40 6.52 11.46 11.19
N THR A 41 7.78 11.71 10.80
CA THR A 41 8.11 12.79 9.86
C THR A 41 7.43 12.63 8.51
N LEU A 42 7.41 11.40 7.96
CA LEU A 42 6.70 11.11 6.72
C LEU A 42 5.19 11.29 6.94
N LEU A 43 4.62 10.67 7.97
CA LEU A 43 3.18 10.65 8.18
C LEU A 43 2.61 12.03 8.51
N ASP A 44 3.33 12.88 9.25
CA ASP A 44 2.92 14.28 9.49
C ASP A 44 2.86 15.06 8.17
N ARG A 45 3.84 14.87 7.29
CA ARG A 45 3.87 15.51 5.97
C ARG A 45 2.72 15.03 5.10
N LEU A 46 2.52 13.71 4.99
CA LEU A 46 1.41 13.14 4.22
C LEU A 46 0.05 13.57 4.76
N LYS A 47 -0.09 13.67 6.09
CA LYS A 47 -1.32 14.15 6.72
C LYS A 47 -1.61 15.60 6.35
N ALA A 48 -0.59 16.46 6.35
CA ALA A 48 -0.75 17.86 5.93
C ALA A 48 -1.10 17.96 4.43
N GLU A 49 -0.41 17.20 3.58
CA GLU A 49 -0.67 17.12 2.14
C GLU A 49 -2.09 16.61 1.84
N ALA A 50 -2.56 15.58 2.54
CA ALA A 50 -3.90 15.01 2.34
C ALA A 50 -5.05 16.00 2.64
N LEU A 51 -4.78 17.10 3.34
CA LEU A 51 -5.76 18.17 3.58
C LEU A 51 -5.97 19.08 2.36
N GLU A 52 -5.09 19.01 1.37
CA GLU A 52 -5.19 19.78 0.11
C GLU A 52 -6.11 19.09 -0.92
N PHE A 53 -6.56 17.87 -0.64
CA PHE A 53 -7.37 17.04 -1.54
C PHE A 53 -8.80 16.88 -1.02
N ASP A 54 -9.76 16.80 -1.96
CA ASP A 54 -11.19 16.64 -1.64
C ASP A 54 -11.49 15.24 -1.10
N ARG A 55 -10.79 14.23 -1.63
CA ARG A 55 -10.90 12.83 -1.20
C ARG A 55 -9.53 12.24 -1.02
N ARG A 56 -9.40 11.39 -0.01
CA ARG A 56 -8.10 10.88 0.44
C ARG A 56 -8.21 9.43 0.89
N TYR A 57 -7.42 8.58 0.27
CA TYR A 57 -7.45 7.14 0.45
C TYR A 57 -6.07 6.62 0.84
N SER A 58 -6.04 5.46 1.49
CA SER A 58 -4.83 4.66 1.61
C SER A 58 -5.11 3.17 1.47
N THR A 59 -4.10 2.42 1.03
CA THR A 59 -4.21 0.97 0.83
C THR A 59 -2.85 0.28 0.89
N ILE A 60 -2.86 -1.05 0.80
CA ILE A 60 -1.70 -1.93 0.92
C ILE A 60 -0.99 -2.08 -0.43
N PHE A 61 0.31 -1.77 -0.45
CA PHE A 61 1.23 -2.02 -1.57
C PHE A 61 2.33 -3.02 -1.18
N SER A 62 1.94 -4.03 -0.42
CA SER A 62 2.80 -5.16 -0.04
C SER A 62 2.43 -6.40 -0.85
N ALA A 63 3.37 -7.34 -1.03
CA ALA A 63 3.09 -8.67 -1.59
C ALA A 63 2.13 -9.50 -0.72
N ARG A 64 1.82 -9.04 0.50
CA ARG A 64 0.84 -9.62 1.44
C ARG A 64 -0.62 -9.35 1.00
N GLN A 65 -0.97 -9.78 -0.22
CA GLN A 65 -2.30 -9.60 -0.83
C GLN A 65 -3.26 -10.77 -0.59
N ALA A 66 -2.85 -11.78 0.20
CA ALA A 66 -3.64 -12.97 0.53
C ALA A 66 -3.29 -13.46 1.94
N TYR A 67 -4.21 -14.19 2.58
CA TYR A 67 -4.05 -14.66 3.96
C TYR A 67 -2.78 -15.47 4.20
N PHE A 68 -2.55 -16.51 3.40
CA PHE A 68 -1.38 -17.37 3.60
C PHE A 68 -0.06 -16.64 3.34
N THR A 69 -0.04 -15.68 2.41
CA THR A 69 1.14 -14.84 2.16
C THR A 69 1.41 -13.89 3.32
N ASP A 70 0.36 -13.27 3.88
CA ASP A 70 0.51 -12.43 5.06
C ASP A 70 0.95 -13.23 6.29
N LEU A 71 0.36 -14.41 6.52
CA LEU A 71 0.71 -15.33 7.61
C LEU A 71 2.15 -15.84 7.51
N ASP A 72 2.60 -16.27 6.32
CA ASP A 72 3.97 -16.75 6.11
C ASP A 72 4.99 -15.63 6.40
N ASN A 73 4.73 -14.41 5.92
CA ASN A 73 5.59 -13.27 6.25
C ASN A 73 5.54 -12.90 7.73
N LYS A 74 4.36 -13.03 8.35
CA LYS A 74 4.15 -12.78 9.78
C LYS A 74 4.99 -13.71 10.67
N THR A 75 5.11 -14.98 10.28
CA THR A 75 5.79 -16.02 11.06
C THR A 75 7.31 -16.04 10.90
N ARG A 76 7.85 -15.56 9.77
CA ARG A 76 9.30 -15.63 9.49
C ARG A 76 10.12 -14.51 10.13
N SER A 77 9.75 -13.26 9.87
CA SER A 77 10.68 -12.13 10.05
C SER A 77 10.02 -10.85 10.57
N ASN A 78 8.70 -10.75 10.49
CA ASN A 78 7.98 -9.54 10.83
C ASN A 78 6.64 -9.87 11.51
N PRO A 79 6.49 -9.70 12.84
CA PRO A 79 5.35 -10.26 13.59
C PRO A 79 4.02 -9.52 13.41
N VAL A 80 3.86 -8.70 12.36
CA VAL A 80 2.67 -7.88 12.13
C VAL A 80 2.03 -8.18 10.77
N SER A 81 0.73 -7.93 10.67
CA SER A 81 -0.04 -8.05 9.42
C SER A 81 -0.09 -6.72 8.66
N ALA A 82 -0.10 -6.76 7.32
CA ALA A 82 -0.40 -5.57 6.52
C ALA A 82 -1.83 -5.05 6.78
N THR A 83 -2.78 -5.97 7.02
CA THR A 83 -4.18 -5.65 7.35
C THR A 83 -4.37 -5.10 8.75
N GLU A 84 -3.30 -5.04 9.56
CA GLU A 84 -3.28 -4.40 10.88
C GLU A 84 -2.57 -3.05 10.83
N ILE A 85 -1.38 -3.01 10.24
CA ILE A 85 -0.51 -1.83 10.29
C ILE A 85 -1.00 -0.70 9.38
N VAL A 86 -1.43 -1.02 8.16
CA VAL A 86 -1.89 0.02 7.22
C VAL A 86 -3.13 0.74 7.74
N PRO A 87 -4.16 0.08 8.31
CA PRO A 87 -5.27 0.78 8.96
C PRO A 87 -4.87 1.78 10.05
N TYR A 88 -3.85 1.49 10.86
CA TYR A 88 -3.35 2.47 11.85
C TYR A 88 -2.77 3.72 11.18
N VAL A 89 -2.09 3.55 10.05
CA VAL A 89 -1.58 4.66 9.24
C VAL A 89 -2.75 5.42 8.60
N SER A 90 -3.74 4.72 8.04
CA SER A 90 -4.94 5.32 7.45
C SER A 90 -5.70 6.21 8.43
N GLU A 91 -5.93 5.70 9.65
CA GLU A 91 -6.56 6.43 10.75
C GLU A 91 -5.76 7.69 11.10
N TYR A 92 -4.43 7.58 11.21
CA TYR A 92 -3.57 8.71 11.53
C TYR A 92 -3.61 9.81 10.47
N LEU A 93 -3.57 9.43 9.19
CA LEU A 93 -3.65 10.33 8.04
C LEU A 93 -5.06 10.92 7.84
N GLY A 94 -6.08 10.31 8.45
CA GLY A 94 -7.48 10.67 8.24
C GLY A 94 -8.01 10.25 6.87
N THR A 95 -7.39 9.26 6.23
CA THR A 95 -7.77 8.73 4.91
C THR A 95 -8.77 7.59 5.05
N GLU A 96 -9.62 7.40 4.04
CA GLU A 96 -10.43 6.19 3.91
C GLU A 96 -9.53 4.99 3.54
N MET A 97 -9.65 3.89 4.29
CA MET A 97 -8.89 2.67 4.02
C MET A 97 -9.57 1.87 2.90
N VAL A 98 -8.87 1.68 1.79
CA VAL A 98 -9.32 0.79 0.72
C VAL A 98 -8.82 -0.62 0.99
N THR A 99 -9.75 -1.55 1.16
CA THR A 99 -9.52 -2.94 1.58
C THR A 99 -9.40 -3.92 0.42
N PHE A 100 -9.50 -3.45 -0.82
CA PHE A 100 -9.30 -4.27 -2.02
C PHE A 100 -7.90 -4.90 -2.04
N LEU A 101 -7.86 -6.23 -2.21
CA LEU A 101 -6.63 -7.01 -2.37
C LEU A 101 -6.67 -7.83 -3.66
N MET A 102 -5.51 -8.19 -4.20
CA MET A 102 -5.45 -9.00 -5.43
C MET A 102 -6.11 -10.39 -5.30
N ALA A 103 -6.20 -10.94 -4.10
CA ALA A 103 -6.94 -12.17 -3.85
C ALA A 103 -8.45 -12.03 -4.12
N ASP A 104 -9.00 -10.81 -4.09
CA ASP A 104 -10.40 -10.56 -4.47
C ASP A 104 -10.61 -10.84 -5.96
N ILE A 105 -9.71 -10.37 -6.83
CA ILE A 105 -9.76 -10.64 -8.28
C ILE A 105 -9.67 -12.15 -8.53
N GLN A 106 -8.70 -12.79 -7.89
CA GLN A 106 -8.38 -14.20 -8.14
C GLN A 106 -9.49 -15.14 -7.65
N GLY A 107 -10.23 -14.72 -6.62
CA GLY A 107 -11.37 -15.45 -6.10
C GLY A 107 -12.72 -15.05 -6.68
N ASP A 108 -12.76 -14.11 -7.64
CA ASP A 108 -13.99 -13.47 -8.13
C ASP A 108 -14.89 -13.00 -6.96
N LEU A 109 -14.27 -12.32 -6.00
CA LEU A 109 -14.91 -11.85 -4.78
C LEU A 109 -15.23 -10.36 -4.86
N PRO A 110 -16.28 -9.89 -4.15
CA PRO A 110 -16.46 -8.46 -3.92
C PRO A 110 -15.21 -7.83 -3.31
N HIS A 111 -14.81 -6.66 -3.81
CA HIS A 111 -13.65 -5.92 -3.31
C HIS A 111 -13.70 -5.73 -1.79
N GLY A 112 -12.63 -6.09 -1.10
CA GLY A 112 -12.52 -6.02 0.36
C GLY A 112 -12.79 -7.33 1.09
N THR A 113 -13.40 -8.32 0.43
CA THR A 113 -13.74 -9.60 1.06
C THR A 113 -12.52 -10.32 1.61
N SER A 114 -11.42 -10.38 0.86
CA SER A 114 -10.19 -11.05 1.30
C SER A 114 -9.57 -10.37 2.50
N PHE A 115 -9.59 -9.04 2.56
CA PHE A 115 -9.10 -8.28 3.70
C PHE A 115 -9.91 -8.59 4.96
N GLU A 116 -11.25 -8.53 4.87
CA GLU A 116 -12.15 -8.84 5.99
C GLU A 116 -11.93 -10.25 6.51
N ARG A 117 -11.83 -11.24 5.60
CA ARG A 117 -11.53 -12.63 5.97
C ARG A 117 -10.19 -12.77 6.67
N ILE A 118 -9.14 -12.06 6.23
CA ILE A 118 -7.82 -12.08 6.90
C ILE A 118 -7.94 -11.56 8.34
N VAL A 119 -8.63 -10.44 8.55
CA VAL A 119 -8.84 -9.86 9.89
C VAL A 119 -9.61 -10.85 10.76
N GLN A 120 -10.74 -11.37 10.29
CA GLN A 120 -11.55 -12.34 11.03
C GLN A 120 -10.80 -13.65 11.32
N ALA A 121 -9.96 -14.13 10.39
CA ALA A 121 -9.15 -15.33 10.61
C ALA A 121 -8.13 -15.13 11.74
N TYR A 122 -7.51 -13.95 11.84
CA TYR A 122 -6.62 -13.62 12.95
C TYR A 122 -7.35 -13.50 14.30
N GLU A 123 -8.64 -13.16 14.27
CA GLU A 123 -9.51 -13.14 15.45
C GLU A 123 -10.13 -14.52 15.76
N GLY A 124 -9.86 -15.54 14.95
CA GLY A 124 -10.44 -16.87 15.08
C GLY A 124 -11.93 -16.94 14.69
N GLN A 125 -12.45 -15.94 13.99
CA GLN A 125 -13.86 -15.81 13.58
C GLN A 125 -14.13 -16.36 12.18
N TYR A 126 -13.10 -16.54 11.35
CA TYR A 126 -13.21 -17.12 10.02
C TYR A 126 -12.24 -18.29 9.85
N THR A 127 -12.76 -19.42 9.36
CA THR A 127 -11.99 -20.66 9.10
C THR A 127 -12.27 -21.22 7.71
N GLY A 128 -12.96 -20.45 6.86
CA GLY A 128 -13.28 -20.82 5.49
C GLY A 128 -12.14 -20.57 4.51
N ASP A 129 -12.50 -20.54 3.23
CA ASP A 129 -11.52 -20.47 2.14
C ASP A 129 -10.87 -19.09 2.01
N HIS A 130 -9.55 -19.12 1.84
CA HIS A 130 -8.73 -17.97 1.47
C HIS A 130 -8.13 -18.20 0.10
N TYR A 131 -8.50 -17.34 -0.86
CA TYR A 131 -7.88 -17.36 -2.17
C TYR A 131 -6.43 -16.88 -2.10
N MET A 132 -5.59 -17.53 -2.89
CA MET A 132 -4.23 -17.08 -3.14
C MET A 132 -4.24 -15.98 -4.19
N TRP A 133 -3.13 -15.27 -4.31
CA TRP A 133 -2.88 -14.43 -5.47
C TRP A 133 -1.61 -14.87 -6.17
N GLU A 134 -1.56 -14.69 -7.49
CA GLU A 134 -0.36 -14.93 -8.27
C GLU A 134 0.65 -13.83 -7.95
N MET A 135 1.66 -14.18 -7.15
CA MET A 135 2.62 -13.21 -6.63
C MET A 135 3.44 -12.60 -7.76
N ASP A 136 3.30 -11.30 -7.90
CA ASP A 136 4.14 -10.43 -8.70
C ASP A 136 5.20 -9.78 -7.79
N ARG A 137 6.45 -10.15 -8.01
CA ARG A 137 7.57 -9.69 -7.17
C ARG A 137 7.84 -8.19 -7.35
N GLU A 138 7.61 -7.68 -8.55
CA GLU A 138 7.80 -6.29 -8.95
C GLU A 138 6.57 -5.43 -8.62
N LYS A 139 5.46 -6.05 -8.19
CA LYS A 139 4.20 -5.40 -7.75
C LYS A 139 3.51 -4.57 -8.85
N VAL A 140 3.81 -4.84 -10.12
CA VAL A 140 3.21 -4.17 -11.28
C VAL A 140 1.70 -4.37 -11.30
N THR A 141 1.25 -5.60 -11.10
CA THR A 141 -0.17 -6.00 -11.09
C THR A 141 -0.96 -5.32 -9.98
N ILE A 142 -0.40 -5.21 -8.78
CA ILE A 142 -1.02 -4.48 -7.65
C ILE A 142 -1.22 -3.01 -8.06
N LEU A 143 -0.17 -2.37 -8.58
CA LEU A 143 -0.25 -0.96 -8.93
C LEU A 143 -1.22 -0.72 -10.09
N TYR A 144 -1.17 -1.56 -11.12
CA TYR A 144 -2.08 -1.53 -12.26
C TYR A 144 -3.54 -1.62 -11.80
N ALA A 145 -3.87 -2.63 -11.00
CA ALA A 145 -5.22 -2.84 -10.49
C ALA A 145 -5.73 -1.63 -9.68
N GLN A 146 -4.91 -1.11 -8.78
CA GLN A 146 -5.28 0.05 -7.95
C GLN A 146 -5.50 1.31 -8.79
N MET A 147 -4.62 1.62 -9.75
CA MET A 147 -4.79 2.77 -10.63
C MET A 147 -6.10 2.70 -11.41
N HIS A 148 -6.44 1.53 -11.96
CA HIS A 148 -7.65 1.34 -12.74
C HIS A 148 -8.92 1.39 -11.90
N LYS A 149 -8.92 0.75 -10.72
CA LYS A 149 -10.01 0.82 -9.74
C LYS A 149 -10.37 2.27 -9.40
N PHE A 150 -9.38 3.06 -8.95
CA PHE A 150 -9.64 4.46 -8.60
C PHE A 150 -10.07 5.30 -9.81
N ALA A 151 -9.52 5.05 -10.99
CA ALA A 151 -9.95 5.75 -12.19
C ALA A 151 -11.41 5.46 -12.57
N ASN A 152 -11.89 4.22 -12.37
CA ASN A 152 -13.29 3.84 -12.61
C ASN A 152 -14.25 4.38 -11.54
N GLU A 153 -13.83 4.42 -10.28
CA GLU A 153 -14.64 4.96 -9.18
C GLU A 153 -14.70 6.50 -9.20
N HIS A 154 -13.73 7.14 -9.86
CA HIS A 154 -13.57 8.60 -9.93
C HIS A 154 -13.32 9.10 -11.37
N PRO A 155 -14.22 8.82 -12.33
CA PRO A 155 -13.95 9.04 -13.76
C PRO A 155 -13.82 10.52 -14.18
N GLY A 156 -14.22 11.46 -13.33
CA GLY A 156 -14.16 12.91 -13.59
C GLY A 156 -13.23 13.69 -12.66
N ASP A 157 -12.47 12.99 -11.82
CA ASP A 157 -11.56 13.59 -10.84
C ASP A 157 -10.11 13.45 -11.28
N ASP A 158 -9.25 14.35 -10.84
CA ASP A 158 -7.80 14.22 -11.00
C ASP A 158 -7.23 13.43 -9.81
N ILE A 159 -6.56 12.32 -10.11
CA ILE A 159 -6.09 11.35 -9.11
C ILE A 159 -4.57 11.41 -9.02
N THR A 160 -4.05 11.66 -7.83
CA THR A 160 -2.63 11.52 -7.50
C THR A 160 -2.45 10.24 -6.69
N LEU A 161 -1.83 9.23 -7.29
CA LEU A 161 -1.55 7.95 -6.63
C LEU A 161 -0.07 7.88 -6.25
N LYS A 162 0.22 7.85 -4.96
CA LYS A 162 1.58 7.85 -4.41
C LYS A 162 1.92 6.51 -3.78
N ILE A 163 3.01 5.88 -4.21
CA ILE A 163 3.50 4.64 -3.59
C ILE A 163 4.77 4.88 -2.75
N PHE A 164 4.91 4.08 -1.69
CA PHE A 164 6.08 4.06 -0.82
C PHE A 164 6.59 2.63 -0.65
N ASP A 165 7.82 2.37 -1.07
CA ASP A 165 8.47 1.06 -0.96
C ASP A 165 9.97 1.23 -0.66
N ASP A 166 10.57 0.33 0.11
CA ASP A 166 11.97 0.44 0.52
C ASP A 166 12.95 -0.09 -0.55
N ASN A 167 12.47 -0.98 -1.40
CA ASN A 167 13.28 -1.80 -2.28
C ASN A 167 13.54 -1.10 -3.62
N LYS A 168 14.80 -0.71 -3.84
CA LYS A 168 15.21 -0.10 -5.13
C LYS A 168 15.01 -1.02 -6.33
N GLU A 169 15.04 -2.34 -6.13
CA GLU A 169 14.83 -3.34 -7.19
C GLU A 169 13.34 -3.54 -7.50
N VAL A 170 12.44 -2.95 -6.70
CA VAL A 170 11.00 -2.80 -7.03
C VAL A 170 10.78 -1.40 -7.61
N ILE A 171 11.23 -0.37 -6.91
CA ILE A 171 11.00 1.04 -7.29
C ILE A 171 11.56 1.39 -8.67
N ASN A 172 12.78 0.96 -9.01
CA ASN A 172 13.38 1.33 -10.29
C ASN A 172 12.66 0.65 -11.46
N PRO A 173 12.50 -0.70 -11.49
CA PRO A 173 11.79 -1.34 -12.60
C PRO A 173 10.34 -0.89 -12.74
N LEU A 174 9.65 -0.63 -11.62
CA LEU A 174 8.27 -0.15 -11.64
C LEU A 174 8.16 1.25 -12.27
N HIS A 175 9.08 2.15 -11.92
CA HIS A 175 9.15 3.48 -12.53
C HIS A 175 9.51 3.41 -14.01
N ASP A 176 10.50 2.59 -14.38
CA ASP A 176 10.91 2.41 -15.77
C ASP A 176 9.78 1.82 -16.62
N PHE A 177 9.05 0.83 -16.09
CA PHE A 177 7.91 0.19 -16.76
C PHE A 177 6.80 1.20 -17.07
N PHE A 178 6.30 1.92 -16.06
CA PHE A 178 5.20 2.87 -16.25
C PHE A 178 5.62 4.12 -17.02
N THR A 179 6.89 4.53 -16.96
CA THR A 179 7.43 5.58 -17.83
C THR A 179 7.50 5.14 -19.29
N THR A 180 7.85 3.88 -19.54
CA THR A 180 7.89 3.30 -20.89
C THR A 180 6.48 3.08 -21.46
N PHE A 181 5.53 2.72 -20.61
CA PHE A 181 4.16 2.39 -20.99
C PHE A 181 3.12 3.27 -20.27
N PRO A 182 3.11 4.60 -20.48
CA PRO A 182 2.20 5.51 -19.77
C PRO A 182 0.73 5.30 -20.16
N HIS A 183 0.46 4.62 -21.28
CA HIS A 183 -0.88 4.24 -21.70
C HIS A 183 -1.49 3.11 -20.85
N LEU A 184 -0.70 2.47 -19.98
CA LEU A 184 -1.19 1.53 -18.96
C LEU A 184 -1.64 2.25 -17.67
N ILE A 185 -1.50 3.58 -17.62
CA ILE A 185 -2.00 4.41 -16.54
C ILE A 185 -3.19 5.21 -17.09
N PRO A 186 -4.34 5.23 -16.41
CA PRO A 186 -5.48 6.06 -16.82
C PRO A 186 -5.12 7.56 -16.95
N THR A 187 -5.71 8.24 -17.93
CA THR A 187 -5.45 9.67 -18.20
C THR A 187 -5.73 10.59 -17.02
N ASN A 188 -6.66 10.22 -16.14
CA ASN A 188 -6.97 10.98 -14.93
C ASN A 188 -6.04 10.65 -13.75
N VAL A 189 -5.07 9.74 -13.90
CA VAL A 189 -4.13 9.33 -12.84
C VAL A 189 -2.73 9.91 -13.10
N THR A 190 -2.12 10.44 -12.04
CA THR A 190 -0.68 10.77 -11.96
C THR A 190 -0.06 9.83 -10.93
N LEU A 191 0.94 9.05 -11.37
CA LEU A 191 1.67 8.12 -10.52
C LEU A 191 2.92 8.78 -9.94
N GLU A 192 3.03 8.80 -8.62
CA GLU A 192 4.23 9.23 -7.89
C GLU A 192 4.88 8.06 -7.15
N ILE A 193 6.14 7.81 -7.45
CA ILE A 193 6.88 6.68 -6.87
C ILE A 193 7.95 7.20 -5.93
N THR A 194 7.88 6.83 -4.66
CA THR A 194 8.89 7.21 -3.66
C THR A 194 9.54 5.99 -3.05
N ARG A 195 10.88 5.91 -3.16
CA ARG A 195 11.62 4.95 -2.34
C ARG A 195 11.73 5.47 -0.91
N TYR A 196 11.24 4.71 0.06
CA TYR A 196 11.25 5.08 1.47
C TYR A 196 11.86 3.98 2.33
N TYR A 197 13.02 4.25 2.93
CA TYR A 197 13.78 3.21 3.66
C TYR A 197 14.62 3.80 4.80
N GLU A 198 15.02 2.97 5.77
CA GLU A 198 16.09 3.34 6.71
C GLU A 198 17.44 2.96 6.10
N PRO A 199 18.42 3.87 6.04
CA PRO A 199 19.78 3.45 5.74
C PRO A 199 20.30 2.58 6.88
N TRP A 200 20.98 1.49 6.52
CA TRP A 200 21.67 0.59 7.47
C TRP A 200 22.81 1.28 8.24
N ARG A 201 23.17 2.52 7.88
CA ARG A 201 24.25 3.32 8.46
C ARG A 201 23.70 4.66 8.95
N THR A 202 24.21 5.14 10.08
CA THR A 202 23.85 6.41 10.71
C THR A 202 23.91 7.59 9.71
N PRO A 203 22.93 8.50 9.68
CA PRO A 203 21.81 8.67 10.60
C PRO A 203 20.64 7.73 10.33
N LYS A 204 20.01 7.24 11.42
CA LYS A 204 18.82 6.36 11.46
C LYS A 204 17.52 7.04 11.01
N THR A 205 17.63 8.14 10.28
CA THR A 205 16.47 8.86 9.78
C THR A 205 16.04 8.19 8.48
N PRO A 206 14.74 7.85 8.33
CA PRO A 206 14.22 7.38 7.06
C PRO A 206 14.58 8.35 5.92
N ILE A 207 14.98 7.79 4.78
CA ILE A 207 15.30 8.53 3.56
C ILE A 207 14.17 8.34 2.56
N GLU A 208 13.72 9.45 1.98
CA GLU A 208 12.82 9.49 0.83
C GLU A 208 13.61 9.80 -0.44
N ARG A 209 13.38 9.03 -1.50
CA ARG A 209 13.89 9.32 -2.86
C ARG A 209 12.74 9.20 -3.85
N ALA A 210 12.10 10.34 -4.11
CA ALA A 210 11.04 10.46 -5.11
C ALA A 210 11.62 10.32 -6.51
N LYS A 211 10.87 9.63 -7.38
CA LYS A 211 11.06 9.60 -8.82
C LYS A 211 10.27 10.73 -9.49
N THR A 212 10.59 11.02 -10.74
CA THR A 212 9.76 11.93 -11.54
C THR A 212 8.35 11.36 -11.70
N PRO A 213 7.29 12.12 -11.43
CA PRO A 213 5.91 11.67 -11.61
C PRO A 213 5.62 11.23 -13.06
N VAL A 214 4.75 10.24 -13.23
CA VAL A 214 4.32 9.72 -14.53
C VAL A 214 2.84 10.01 -14.71
N LYS A 215 2.49 10.86 -15.67
CA LYS A 215 1.09 11.13 -16.03
C LYS A 215 0.59 10.07 -17.00
N GLY A 216 -0.58 9.50 -16.70
CA GLY A 216 -1.18 8.50 -17.57
C GLY A 216 -1.73 9.06 -18.88
N THR A 217 -1.78 8.19 -19.88
CA THR A 217 -2.31 8.49 -21.23
C THR A 217 -3.35 7.47 -21.70
N GLY A 218 -3.68 6.48 -20.86
CA GLY A 218 -4.58 5.37 -21.17
C GLY A 218 -6.02 5.58 -20.76
N LEU A 219 -6.88 4.66 -21.19
CA LEU A 219 -8.25 4.56 -20.68
C LEU A 219 -8.29 3.66 -19.43
N PRO A 220 -9.19 3.93 -18.47
CA PRO A 220 -9.48 2.98 -17.41
C PRO A 220 -9.91 1.62 -17.98
N ASN A 221 -9.34 0.53 -17.46
CA ASN A 221 -9.80 -0.82 -17.75
C ASN A 221 -11.06 -1.09 -16.93
N PRO A 222 -12.22 -1.36 -17.55
CA PRO A 222 -13.51 -1.47 -16.85
C PRO A 222 -13.65 -2.72 -15.96
N GLU A 223 -12.68 -3.63 -15.98
CA GLU A 223 -12.68 -4.85 -15.16
C GLU A 223 -12.22 -4.63 -13.70
N TYR A 224 -11.84 -3.39 -13.34
CA TYR A 224 -11.30 -3.03 -12.02
C TYR A 224 -12.15 -2.03 -11.25
#